data_AF-A0A947KNZ4-F1
#
_entry.id   AF-A0A947KNZ4-F1
#
_cell.length_a   1.000
_cell.length_b   1.000
_cell.length_c   1.000
_cell.angle_alpha   90.00
_cell.angle_beta   90.00
_cell.angle_gamma   90.00
#
_symmetry.space_group_name_H-M   'P 1'
#
loop_
_entity.id
_entity.type
_entity.pdbx_description
1 polymer ?
#
loop_
_entity_poly.entity_id
_entity_poly.type
_entity_poly.pdbx_seq_one_letter_code
_entity_poly.pdbx_strand_id
1 'polypeptide(L)'
;MSFCRIETRPYICLALLAALVFLAGNTGLSAEDGLAKIHKLRKQGEYAQAAKECRRQLERKSLDEAERKNLMLELAADYQFDSQVNRSAEAGEAYLNFLNLWPDDPLAAQAHFNLARCLEFIGNNREHDLDEARMHYRTVYEKFPGSIWADQAYFWLAMSYSKELNKETAAATVERLKDFDQRFPNSALKAVVAAELSEFACAYLDDYDMAIESGLKAMNYGIRSHNMKATLRYRLAYLYQFKKGNPENALKWYREIVDASPTKSDYNYFVALERIGALEGKLKGAKAPKVGESKAGEAVK
;
A
#
# COMPACT_ATOMS: atom_id res chain seq x y z
N MET A 1 -48.00 -1.51 -25.91
CA MET A 1 -47.42 -0.29 -26.51
C MET A 1 -46.74 0.48 -25.38
N SER A 2 -45.51 0.11 -24.99
CA SER A 2 -44.23 0.64 -25.52
C SER A 2 -43.96 2.10 -25.09
N PHE A 3 -43.18 2.33 -24.03
CA PHE A 3 -41.76 2.72 -24.11
C PHE A 3 -41.16 3.14 -22.74
N CYS A 4 -39.87 2.79 -22.62
CA CYS A 4 -38.83 2.96 -21.60
C CYS A 4 -38.50 4.40 -21.14
N ARG A 5 -38.08 4.59 -19.86
CA ARG A 5 -36.83 5.25 -19.34
C ARG A 5 -37.00 5.64 -17.85
N ILE A 6 -36.26 5.04 -16.91
CA ILE A 6 -35.01 5.50 -16.26
C ILE A 6 -35.05 6.97 -15.80
N GLU A 7 -35.18 7.20 -14.49
CA GLU A 7 -34.76 8.43 -13.82
C GLU A 7 -33.64 8.13 -12.81
N THR A 8 -32.50 8.76 -13.05
CA THR A 8 -31.28 8.79 -12.24
C THR A 8 -31.22 10.08 -11.44
N ARG A 9 -30.64 9.96 -10.23
CA ARG A 9 -30.29 10.99 -9.23
C ARG A 9 -29.61 12.25 -9.81
N PRO A 10 -29.80 13.46 -9.24
CA PRO A 10 -28.96 14.60 -9.54
C PRO A 10 -27.85 14.78 -8.48
N TYR A 11 -26.61 14.46 -8.84
CA TYR A 11 -25.40 15.05 -8.30
C TYR A 11 -24.77 15.90 -9.40
N ILE A 12 -25.07 17.19 -9.44
CA ILE A 12 -24.31 18.20 -10.20
C ILE A 12 -24.32 19.49 -9.38
N CYS A 13 -23.19 20.20 -9.41
CA CYS A 13 -22.95 21.57 -8.95
C CYS A 13 -22.21 21.77 -7.61
N LEU A 14 -21.02 21.18 -7.49
CA LEU A 14 -19.90 21.78 -6.74
C LEU A 14 -18.90 22.46 -7.70
N ALA A 15 -19.41 22.99 -8.81
CA ALA A 15 -18.72 23.83 -9.78
C ALA A 15 -19.10 25.32 -9.64
N LEU A 16 -19.61 25.72 -8.46
CA LEU A 16 -20.16 27.05 -8.18
C LEU A 16 -19.43 27.76 -7.03
N LEU A 17 -18.09 27.74 -7.06
CA LEU A 17 -17.25 28.64 -6.27
C LEU A 17 -16.17 29.34 -7.12
N ALA A 18 -16.23 29.23 -8.45
CA ALA A 18 -15.20 29.73 -9.38
C ALA A 18 -15.68 30.85 -10.33
N ALA A 19 -16.82 31.49 -10.05
CA ALA A 19 -17.37 32.50 -10.96
C ALA A 19 -18.12 33.59 -10.20
N LEU A 20 -17.39 34.52 -9.57
CA LEU A 20 -17.97 35.83 -9.19
C LEU A 20 -16.95 36.92 -8.82
N VAL A 21 -15.84 37.08 -9.56
CA VAL A 21 -15.12 38.38 -9.61
C VAL A 21 -14.48 38.55 -10.98
N PHE A 22 -15.23 39.06 -11.95
CA PHE A 22 -14.64 39.61 -13.17
C PHE A 22 -15.26 40.97 -13.39
N LEU A 23 -14.52 42.03 -13.07
CA LEU A 23 -14.52 43.31 -13.78
C LEU A 23 -13.41 44.23 -13.24
N ALA A 24 -12.64 44.75 -14.21
CA ALA A 24 -11.71 45.88 -14.19
C ALA A 24 -10.24 45.65 -13.75
N GLY A 25 -9.32 45.96 -14.69
CA GLY A 25 -8.05 46.62 -14.37
C GLY A 25 -6.78 45.79 -14.56
N ASN A 26 -6.06 46.08 -15.64
CA ASN A 26 -4.77 45.50 -16.02
C ASN A 26 -3.64 45.78 -15.01
N THR A 27 -3.18 44.77 -14.24
CA THR A 27 -1.79 44.62 -13.73
C THR A 27 -1.57 43.21 -13.16
N GLY A 28 -0.75 42.39 -13.82
CA GLY A 28 -0.19 41.14 -13.27
C GLY A 28 -1.16 39.95 -13.23
N LEU A 29 -0.72 38.77 -13.69
CA LEU A 29 -1.44 37.51 -13.48
C LEU A 29 -1.86 37.41 -12.01
N SER A 30 -3.15 37.22 -11.75
CA SER A 30 -3.70 37.10 -10.39
C SER A 30 -3.09 35.90 -9.65
N ALA A 31 -3.28 35.79 -8.32
CA ALA A 31 -2.89 34.59 -7.57
C ALA A 31 -3.62 33.34 -8.10
N GLU A 32 -4.89 33.49 -8.47
CA GLU A 32 -5.73 32.46 -9.08
C GLU A 32 -5.16 31.95 -10.41
N ASP A 33 -4.68 32.85 -11.28
CA ASP A 33 -4.02 32.46 -12.54
C ASP A 33 -2.74 31.65 -12.30
N GLY A 34 -2.06 31.92 -11.18
CA GLY A 34 -0.87 31.19 -10.74
C GLY A 34 -1.15 29.74 -10.36
N LEU A 35 -2.13 29.54 -9.48
CA LEU A 35 -2.54 28.22 -9.01
C LEU A 35 -3.08 27.35 -10.16
N ALA A 36 -3.91 27.93 -11.03
CA ALA A 36 -4.41 27.25 -12.22
C ALA A 36 -3.26 26.76 -13.13
N LYS A 37 -2.22 27.60 -13.29
CA LYS A 37 -1.02 27.24 -14.06
C LYS A 37 -0.23 26.11 -13.41
N ILE A 38 -0.03 26.13 -12.09
CA ILE A 38 0.64 25.07 -11.34
C ILE A 38 -0.06 23.72 -11.57
N HIS A 39 -1.38 23.66 -11.37
CA HIS A 39 -2.15 22.44 -11.57
C HIS A 39 -2.11 21.93 -13.01
N LYS A 40 -2.11 22.84 -14.00
CA LYS A 40 -1.97 22.48 -15.41
C LYS A 40 -0.62 21.80 -15.67
N LEU A 41 0.48 22.38 -15.18
CA LEU A 41 1.84 21.84 -15.35
C LEU A 41 1.96 20.43 -14.73
N ARG A 42 1.40 20.21 -13.54
CA ARG A 42 1.39 18.87 -12.90
C ARG A 42 0.66 17.83 -13.71
N LYS A 43 -0.50 18.17 -14.29
CA LYS A 43 -1.24 17.26 -15.17
C LYS A 43 -0.44 16.86 -16.41
N GLN A 44 0.50 17.69 -16.83
CA GLN A 44 1.40 17.44 -17.94
C GLN A 44 2.69 16.71 -17.51
N GLY A 45 2.87 16.45 -16.20
CA GLY A 45 4.09 15.87 -15.63
C GLY A 45 5.26 16.87 -15.55
N GLU A 46 5.01 18.16 -15.75
CA GLU A 46 6.04 19.21 -15.78
C GLU A 46 6.34 19.74 -14.36
N TYR A 47 6.73 18.85 -13.45
CA TYR A 47 6.92 19.15 -12.02
C TYR A 47 8.01 20.19 -11.75
N ALA A 48 9.10 20.20 -12.51
CA ALA A 48 10.15 21.21 -12.40
C ALA A 48 9.62 22.64 -12.68
N GLN A 49 8.73 22.78 -13.67
CA GLN A 49 8.11 24.06 -14.00
C GLN A 49 7.04 24.44 -12.97
N ALA A 50 6.27 23.46 -12.47
CA ALA A 50 5.31 23.66 -11.39
C ALA A 50 6.03 24.21 -10.14
N ALA A 51 7.14 23.61 -9.72
CA ALA A 51 7.95 24.08 -8.60
C ALA A 51 8.47 25.52 -8.79
N LYS A 52 8.91 25.87 -10.01
CA LYS A 52 9.33 27.26 -10.33
C LYS A 52 8.17 28.24 -10.19
N GLU A 53 6.98 27.86 -10.63
CA GLU A 53 5.78 28.67 -10.50
C GLU A 53 5.35 28.80 -9.03
N CYS A 54 5.40 27.72 -8.24
CA CYS A 54 5.15 27.75 -6.79
C CYS A 54 6.06 28.74 -6.06
N ARG A 55 7.38 28.72 -6.33
CA ARG A 55 8.33 29.69 -5.75
C ARG A 55 7.97 31.13 -6.11
N ARG A 56 7.64 31.38 -7.38
CA ARG A 56 7.21 32.71 -7.86
C ARG A 56 5.94 33.19 -7.14
N GLN A 57 5.01 32.29 -6.86
CA GLN A 57 3.82 32.62 -6.09
C GLN A 57 4.18 32.96 -4.64
N LEU A 58 5.00 32.14 -3.96
CA LEU A 58 5.39 32.32 -2.56
C LEU A 58 6.04 33.69 -2.25
N GLU A 59 6.71 34.29 -3.24
CA GLU A 59 7.32 35.63 -3.17
C GLU A 59 6.29 36.77 -3.18
N ARG A 60 5.02 36.50 -3.50
CA ARG A 60 3.96 37.51 -3.52
C ARG A 60 3.55 37.90 -2.11
N LYS A 61 3.49 39.21 -1.86
CA LYS A 61 3.08 39.78 -0.56
C LYS A 61 1.60 39.56 -0.22
N SER A 62 0.76 39.24 -1.20
CA SER A 62 -0.70 39.11 -1.04
C SER A 62 -1.17 37.72 -0.66
N LEU A 63 -0.28 36.73 -0.53
CA LEU A 63 -0.65 35.37 -0.12
C LEU A 63 -1.05 35.36 1.35
N ASP A 64 -2.24 34.86 1.63
CA ASP A 64 -2.62 34.55 2.99
C ASP A 64 -1.82 33.35 3.55
N GLU A 65 -1.92 33.11 4.85
CA GLU A 65 -1.16 32.05 5.51
C GLU A 65 -1.58 30.65 5.05
N ALA A 66 -2.88 30.43 4.81
CA ALA A 66 -3.40 29.13 4.40
C ALA A 66 -2.93 28.78 2.97
N GLU A 67 -2.98 29.75 2.05
CA GLU A 67 -2.43 29.61 0.71
C GLU A 67 -0.93 29.38 0.75
N ARG A 68 -0.19 30.13 1.58
CA ARG A 68 1.26 29.97 1.76
C ARG A 68 1.61 28.56 2.23
N LYS A 69 0.91 28.04 3.24
CA LYS A 69 1.09 26.68 3.77
C LYS A 69 0.89 25.62 2.69
N ASN A 70 -0.25 25.66 2.01
CA ASN A 70 -0.56 24.72 0.93
C ASN A 70 0.49 24.78 -0.17
N LEU A 71 0.88 25.99 -0.58
CA LEU A 71 1.83 26.19 -1.66
C LEU A 71 3.25 25.73 -1.30
N MET A 72 3.64 25.80 -0.02
CA MET A 72 4.90 25.23 0.45
C MET A 72 4.92 23.71 0.41
N LEU A 73 3.82 23.04 0.82
CA LEU A 73 3.71 21.57 0.68
C LEU A 73 3.66 21.14 -0.77
N GLU A 74 2.94 21.90 -1.59
CA GLU A 74 2.85 21.68 -3.02
C GLU A 74 4.22 21.79 -3.71
N LEU A 75 5.03 22.80 -3.35
CA LEU A 75 6.40 22.93 -3.82
C LEU A 75 7.26 21.72 -3.43
N ALA A 76 7.16 21.27 -2.18
CA ALA A 76 7.90 20.11 -1.70
C ALA A 76 7.50 18.82 -2.45
N ALA A 77 6.19 18.65 -2.71
CA ALA A 77 5.68 17.53 -3.50
C ALA A 77 6.16 17.60 -4.96
N ASP A 78 6.17 18.79 -5.58
CA ASP A 78 6.68 18.96 -6.94
C ASP A 78 8.16 18.58 -7.06
N TYR A 79 8.99 18.90 -6.06
CA TYR A 79 10.36 18.38 -6.02
C TYR A 79 10.39 16.86 -5.93
N GLN A 80 9.54 16.25 -5.11
CA GLN A 80 9.53 14.79 -4.94
C GLN A 80 9.19 14.03 -6.24
N PHE A 81 8.37 14.59 -7.13
CA PHE A 81 7.98 13.96 -8.39
C PHE A 81 8.85 14.35 -9.60
N ASP A 82 9.77 15.31 -9.44
CA ASP A 82 10.72 15.68 -10.49
C ASP A 82 11.81 14.61 -10.63
N SER A 83 12.00 14.08 -11.84
CA SER A 83 12.94 12.99 -12.12
C SER A 83 14.42 13.43 -12.17
N GLN A 84 14.71 14.70 -11.90
CA GLN A 84 16.08 15.21 -11.84
C GLN A 84 16.86 14.69 -10.62
N VAL A 85 18.18 14.57 -10.80
CA VAL A 85 19.10 14.14 -9.74
C VAL A 85 19.06 15.15 -8.57
N ASN A 86 19.06 14.63 -7.34
CA ASN A 86 19.08 15.38 -6.06
C ASN A 86 17.77 16.04 -5.59
N ARG A 87 16.66 15.83 -6.30
CA ARG A 87 15.37 16.47 -5.97
C ARG A 87 14.72 15.98 -4.67
N SER A 88 15.01 14.76 -4.24
CA SER A 88 14.52 14.24 -2.95
C SER A 88 15.07 15.04 -1.76
N ALA A 89 16.31 15.52 -1.85
CA ALA A 89 16.91 16.38 -0.82
C ALA A 89 16.21 17.74 -0.75
N GLU A 90 15.96 18.38 -1.89
CA GLU A 90 15.21 19.64 -1.96
C GLU A 90 13.77 19.49 -1.46
N ALA A 91 13.12 18.35 -1.74
CA ALA A 91 11.82 18.02 -1.18
C ALA A 91 11.89 17.89 0.36
N GLY A 92 12.89 17.17 0.87
CA GLY A 92 13.13 17.01 2.31
C GLY A 92 13.32 18.34 3.02
N GLU A 93 14.18 19.21 2.49
CA GLU A 93 14.40 20.56 3.01
C GLU A 93 13.12 21.40 3.01
N ALA A 94 12.32 21.33 1.94
CA ALA A 94 11.06 22.06 1.86
C ALA A 94 10.03 21.58 2.90
N TYR A 95 9.92 20.26 3.13
CA TYR A 95 9.07 19.73 4.21
C TYR A 95 9.59 20.10 5.59
N LEU A 96 10.90 20.05 5.82
CA LEU A 96 11.49 20.44 7.09
C LEU A 96 11.24 21.93 7.38
N ASN A 97 11.38 22.79 6.37
CA ASN A 97 11.06 24.21 6.48
C ASN A 97 9.58 24.45 6.83
N PHE A 98 8.66 23.68 6.24
CA PHE A 98 7.25 23.73 6.62
C PHE A 98 7.05 23.36 8.10
N LEU A 99 7.66 22.26 8.54
CA LEU A 99 7.53 21.76 9.91
C LEU A 99 8.15 22.71 10.95
N ASN A 100 9.21 23.43 10.60
CA ASN A 100 9.82 24.44 11.47
C ASN A 100 8.91 25.66 11.68
N LEU A 101 8.13 26.03 10.65
CA LEU A 101 7.21 27.17 10.72
C LEU A 101 5.87 26.80 11.35
N TRP A 102 5.39 25.59 11.09
CA TRP A 102 4.05 25.15 11.46
C TRP A 102 4.03 23.70 11.98
N PRO A 103 4.68 23.43 13.14
CA PRO A 103 4.84 22.08 13.66
C PRO A 103 3.53 21.40 14.07
N ASP A 104 2.52 22.18 14.47
CA ASP A 104 1.23 21.69 14.99
C ASP A 104 0.07 21.88 13.99
N ASP A 105 0.35 22.36 12.77
CA ASP A 105 -0.68 22.57 11.76
C ASP A 105 -1.28 21.24 11.27
N PRO A 106 -2.59 21.16 10.92
CA PRO A 106 -3.19 19.93 10.41
C PRO A 106 -2.46 19.32 9.21
N LEU A 107 -1.76 20.14 8.42
CA LEU A 107 -0.96 19.71 7.28
C LEU A 107 0.43 19.17 7.68
N ALA A 108 0.88 19.38 8.91
CA ALA A 108 2.17 18.87 9.40
C ALA A 108 2.23 17.34 9.38
N ALA A 109 1.09 16.64 9.53
CA ALA A 109 1.01 15.20 9.36
C ALA A 109 1.49 14.74 7.96
N GLN A 110 1.09 15.46 6.91
CA GLN A 110 1.53 15.20 5.54
C GLN A 110 3.02 15.48 5.38
N ALA A 111 3.50 16.61 5.92
CA ALA A 111 4.89 17.00 5.84
C ALA A 111 5.82 16.00 6.55
N HIS A 112 5.47 15.56 7.77
CA HIS A 112 6.18 14.50 8.48
C HIS A 112 6.20 13.20 7.68
N PHE A 113 5.05 12.76 7.14
CA PHE A 113 4.97 11.54 6.34
C PHE A 113 5.88 11.62 5.10
N ASN A 114 5.80 12.70 4.34
CA ASN A 114 6.59 12.84 3.11
C ASN A 114 8.08 13.07 3.39
N LEU A 115 8.43 13.79 4.47
CA LEU A 115 9.82 13.93 4.90
C LEU A 115 10.43 12.57 5.24
N ALA A 116 9.72 11.71 5.97
CA ALA A 116 10.18 10.34 6.24
C ALA A 116 10.46 9.56 4.94
N ARG A 117 9.58 9.69 3.94
CA ARG A 117 9.76 9.08 2.61
C ARG A 117 10.98 9.63 1.87
N CYS A 118 11.24 10.94 1.98
CA CYS A 118 12.43 11.56 1.41
C CYS A 118 13.71 11.04 2.09
N LEU A 119 13.75 11.00 3.42
CA LEU A 119 14.90 10.50 4.20
C LEU A 119 15.24 9.05 3.84
N GLU A 120 14.23 8.18 3.75
CA GLU A 120 14.41 6.81 3.29
C GLU A 120 15.07 6.70 1.92
N PHE A 121 14.71 7.59 0.99
CA PHE A 121 15.22 7.57 -0.38
C PHE A 121 16.63 8.17 -0.47
N ILE A 122 16.85 9.35 0.14
CA ILE A 122 18.15 10.06 0.12
C ILE A 122 19.22 9.24 0.82
N GLY A 123 18.89 8.70 1.99
CA GLY A 123 19.82 7.93 2.81
C GLY A 123 20.25 6.62 2.17
N ASN A 124 19.66 6.22 1.04
CA ASN A 124 19.86 4.92 0.41
C ASN A 124 19.72 3.77 1.45
N ASN A 125 18.76 3.93 2.36
CA ASN A 125 18.51 3.02 3.49
C ASN A 125 19.69 2.85 4.47
N ARG A 126 20.54 3.87 4.67
CA ARG A 126 21.51 3.90 5.77
C ARG A 126 20.80 4.00 7.11
N GLU A 127 21.35 3.34 8.13
CA GLU A 127 20.75 3.19 9.46
C GLU A 127 20.34 4.53 10.11
N HIS A 128 21.25 5.52 10.12
CA HIS A 128 20.97 6.86 10.66
C HIS A 128 19.74 7.52 10.00
N ASP A 129 19.66 7.46 8.67
CA ASP A 129 18.59 8.09 7.91
C ASP A 129 17.26 7.33 8.07
N LEU A 130 17.31 6.02 8.32
CA LEU A 130 16.14 5.22 8.68
C LEU A 130 15.61 5.57 10.07
N ASP A 131 16.47 5.83 11.04
CA ASP A 131 16.03 6.25 12.38
C ASP A 131 15.35 7.62 12.37
N GLU A 132 15.88 8.55 11.59
CA GLU A 132 15.23 9.84 11.38
C GLU A 132 13.87 9.67 10.67
N ALA A 133 13.81 8.87 9.60
CA ALA A 133 12.55 8.57 8.92
C ALA A 133 11.51 7.92 9.87
N ARG A 134 11.94 6.95 10.69
CA ARG A 134 11.10 6.29 11.70
C ARG A 134 10.55 7.28 12.72
N MET A 135 11.35 8.25 13.16
CA MET A 135 10.89 9.32 14.05
C MET A 135 9.79 10.16 13.39
N HIS A 136 9.95 10.52 12.11
CA HIS A 136 8.94 11.29 11.39
C HIS A 136 7.64 10.51 11.20
N TYR A 137 7.67 9.22 10.81
CA TYR A 137 6.46 8.40 10.75
C TYR A 137 5.77 8.27 12.11
N ARG A 138 6.56 8.06 13.17
CA ARG A 138 6.07 7.98 14.54
C ARG A 138 5.30 9.24 14.92
N THR A 139 5.86 10.39 14.59
CA THR A 139 5.22 11.69 14.85
C THR A 139 3.85 11.78 14.20
N VAL A 140 3.67 11.25 12.97
CA VAL A 140 2.37 11.30 12.28
C VAL A 140 1.28 10.59 13.06
N TYR A 141 1.48 9.33 13.45
CA TYR A 141 0.39 8.58 14.11
C TYR A 141 0.26 8.88 15.62
N GLU A 142 1.33 9.35 16.28
CA GLU A 142 1.26 9.73 17.70
C GLU A 142 0.68 11.13 17.91
N LYS A 143 1.08 12.12 17.10
CA LYS A 143 0.59 13.51 17.23
C LYS A 143 -0.65 13.80 16.38
N PHE A 144 -0.81 13.11 15.25
CA PHE A 144 -1.92 13.33 14.32
C PHE A 144 -2.74 12.05 14.08
N PRO A 145 -3.23 11.35 15.12
CA PRO A 145 -3.88 10.04 14.97
C PRO A 145 -5.15 10.07 14.10
N GLY A 146 -5.82 11.22 13.98
CA GLY A 146 -7.00 11.41 13.12
C GLY A 146 -6.68 11.79 11.67
N SER A 147 -5.40 11.96 11.32
CA SER A 147 -4.98 12.31 9.97
C SER A 147 -5.17 11.15 8.99
N ILE A 148 -5.47 11.46 7.73
CA ILE A 148 -5.48 10.48 6.62
C ILE A 148 -4.12 9.84 6.36
N TRP A 149 -3.06 10.39 6.96
CA TRP A 149 -1.68 9.89 6.86
C TRP A 149 -1.29 8.96 8.00
N ALA A 150 -2.09 8.85 9.07
CA ALA A 150 -1.72 8.11 10.28
C ALA A 150 -1.56 6.61 10.03
N ASP A 151 -2.50 6.00 9.31
CA ASP A 151 -2.47 4.56 9.01
C ASP A 151 -1.34 4.22 8.02
N GLN A 152 -1.10 5.08 7.02
CA GLN A 152 0.02 4.98 6.10
C GLN A 152 1.35 5.11 6.84
N ALA A 153 1.51 6.14 7.68
CA ALA A 153 2.73 6.34 8.43
C ALA A 153 3.05 5.17 9.36
N TYR A 154 2.04 4.60 10.01
CA TYR A 154 2.22 3.43 10.86
C TYR A 154 2.64 2.19 10.05
N PHE A 155 2.02 1.96 8.89
CA PHE A 155 2.43 0.91 7.97
C PHE A 155 3.88 1.09 7.49
N TRP A 156 4.23 2.29 7.02
CA TRP A 156 5.57 2.58 6.51
C TRP A 156 6.63 2.59 7.61
N LEU A 157 6.27 2.95 8.85
CA LEU A 157 7.14 2.75 10.01
C LEU A 157 7.51 1.26 10.13
N ALA A 158 6.53 0.35 10.09
CA ALA A 158 6.82 -1.08 10.15
C ALA A 158 7.71 -1.53 8.98
N MET A 159 7.40 -1.10 7.75
CA MET A 159 8.20 -1.45 6.56
C MET A 159 9.63 -0.90 6.63
N SER A 160 9.87 0.25 7.28
CA SER A 160 11.21 0.82 7.44
C SER A 160 12.14 -0.05 8.30
N TYR A 161 11.58 -0.88 9.21
CA TYR A 161 12.37 -1.86 9.96
C TYR A 161 12.80 -3.00 9.04
N SER A 162 11.93 -3.47 8.14
CA SER A 162 12.20 -4.62 7.27
C SER A 162 13.35 -4.45 6.27
N LYS A 163 13.87 -3.23 6.08
CA LYS A 163 14.82 -2.91 5.00
C LYS A 163 16.17 -3.60 5.12
N GLU A 164 16.54 -4.06 6.31
CA GLU A 164 17.77 -4.82 6.54
C GLU A 164 17.61 -6.34 6.28
N LEU A 165 16.38 -6.80 5.98
CA LEU A 165 16.01 -8.15 5.53
C LEU A 165 16.60 -9.29 6.38
N ASN A 166 16.69 -9.08 7.71
CA ASN A 166 17.16 -10.08 8.65
C ASN A 166 16.04 -10.49 9.64
N LYS A 167 16.26 -11.56 10.42
CA LYS A 167 15.23 -12.09 11.34
C LYS A 167 14.85 -11.10 12.45
N GLU A 168 15.79 -10.31 12.93
CA GLU A 168 15.56 -9.33 14.01
C GLU A 168 14.67 -8.19 13.54
N THR A 169 14.99 -7.63 12.38
CA THR A 169 14.19 -6.58 11.74
C THR A 169 12.82 -7.06 11.26
N ALA A 170 12.72 -8.32 10.83
CA ALA A 170 11.43 -8.94 10.54
C ALA A 170 10.57 -9.08 11.80
N ALA A 171 11.16 -9.46 12.95
CA ALA A 171 10.42 -9.51 14.21
C ALA A 171 9.91 -8.11 14.61
N ALA A 172 10.74 -7.08 14.49
CA ALA A 172 10.34 -5.69 14.74
C ALA A 172 9.23 -5.20 13.78
N THR A 173 9.25 -5.66 12.53
CA THR A 173 8.20 -5.39 11.52
C THR A 173 6.89 -6.06 11.93
N VAL A 174 6.93 -7.36 12.20
CA VAL A 174 5.76 -8.15 12.64
C VAL A 174 5.14 -7.59 13.91
N GLU A 175 5.97 -7.19 14.88
CA GLU A 175 5.51 -6.60 16.13
C GLU A 175 4.64 -5.35 15.90
N ARG A 176 4.99 -4.53 14.91
CA ARG A 176 4.25 -3.32 14.54
C ARG A 176 3.04 -3.62 13.67
N LEU A 177 3.09 -4.60 12.79
CA LEU A 177 1.94 -4.93 11.93
C LEU A 177 0.80 -5.62 12.69
N LYS A 178 1.09 -6.35 13.79
CA LYS A 178 0.10 -7.21 14.47
C LYS A 178 -1.12 -6.48 15.05
N ASP A 179 -0.95 -5.24 15.50
CA ASP A 179 -1.99 -4.43 16.14
C ASP A 179 -2.61 -3.40 15.19
N PHE A 180 -2.24 -3.42 13.90
CA PHE A 180 -2.71 -2.47 12.90
C PHE A 180 -4.24 -2.41 12.85
N ASP A 181 -4.91 -3.57 12.86
CA ASP A 181 -6.37 -3.64 12.78
C ASP A 181 -7.05 -3.02 14.03
N GLN A 182 -6.42 -3.18 15.19
CA GLN A 182 -6.92 -2.58 16.43
C GLN A 182 -6.75 -1.06 16.42
N ARG A 183 -5.63 -0.55 15.89
CA ARG A 183 -5.34 0.89 15.81
C ARG A 183 -6.14 1.59 14.70
N PHE A 184 -6.28 0.93 13.55
CA PHE A 184 -6.88 1.51 12.35
C PHE A 184 -7.98 0.60 11.77
N PRO A 185 -9.08 0.36 12.53
CA PRO A 185 -10.12 -0.62 12.15
C PRO A 185 -10.84 -0.28 10.85
N ASN A 186 -10.83 1.00 10.46
CA ASN A 186 -11.46 1.53 9.24
C ASN A 186 -10.48 1.77 8.09
N SER A 187 -9.19 1.41 8.25
CA SER A 187 -8.19 1.65 7.21
C SER A 187 -8.41 0.77 5.99
N ALA A 188 -8.27 1.37 4.81
CA ALA A 188 -8.24 0.64 3.54
C ALA A 188 -7.00 -0.26 3.38
N LEU A 189 -5.98 -0.09 4.23
CA LEU A 189 -4.73 -0.84 4.19
C LEU A 189 -4.81 -2.20 4.90
N LYS A 190 -5.89 -2.51 5.62
CA LYS A 190 -6.02 -3.76 6.40
C LYS A 190 -5.69 -5.02 5.59
N ALA A 191 -6.16 -5.10 4.34
CA ALA A 191 -5.86 -6.23 3.46
C ALA A 191 -4.36 -6.32 3.09
N VAL A 192 -3.72 -5.17 2.85
CA VAL A 192 -2.28 -5.09 2.53
C VAL A 192 -1.46 -5.46 3.76
N VAL A 193 -1.73 -4.84 4.90
CA VAL A 193 -1.02 -5.08 6.16
C VAL A 193 -1.09 -6.55 6.58
N ALA A 194 -2.27 -7.16 6.49
CA ALA A 194 -2.41 -8.58 6.82
C ALA A 194 -1.66 -9.50 5.83
N ALA A 195 -1.55 -9.10 4.55
CA ALA A 195 -0.78 -9.83 3.55
C ALA A 195 0.74 -9.71 3.76
N GLU A 196 1.21 -8.53 4.18
CA GLU A 196 2.61 -8.30 4.57
C GLU A 196 2.94 -9.05 5.86
N LEU A 197 2.10 -8.98 6.88
CA LEU A 197 2.25 -9.76 8.12
C LEU A 197 2.36 -11.26 7.82
N SER A 198 1.54 -11.76 6.88
CA SER A 198 1.62 -13.14 6.40
C SER A 198 2.96 -13.47 5.75
N GLU A 199 3.50 -12.57 4.91
CA GLU A 199 4.81 -12.75 4.28
C GLU A 199 5.92 -12.76 5.32
N PHE A 200 5.98 -11.76 6.21
CA PHE A 200 7.07 -11.66 7.18
C PHE A 200 7.10 -12.85 8.16
N ALA A 201 5.93 -13.26 8.65
CA ALA A 201 5.80 -14.43 9.51
C ALA A 201 6.32 -15.71 8.80
N CYS A 202 5.99 -15.88 7.51
CA CYS A 202 6.42 -17.03 6.73
C CYS A 202 7.91 -16.99 6.37
N ALA A 203 8.37 -15.90 5.78
CA ALA A 203 9.66 -15.82 5.10
C ALA A 203 10.84 -15.62 6.07
N TYR A 204 10.60 -14.98 7.21
CA TYR A 204 11.67 -14.58 8.13
C TYR A 204 11.55 -15.20 9.52
N LEU A 205 10.34 -15.44 10.01
CA LEU A 205 10.12 -15.96 11.36
C LEU A 205 9.84 -17.47 11.42
N ASP A 206 9.57 -18.11 10.28
CA ASP A 206 9.11 -19.50 10.21
C ASP A 206 7.82 -19.77 11.03
N ASP A 207 7.06 -18.72 11.36
CA ASP A 207 5.79 -18.80 12.06
C ASP A 207 4.65 -19.02 11.05
N TYR A 208 4.49 -20.29 10.66
CA TYR A 208 3.53 -20.68 9.64
C TYR A 208 2.07 -20.57 10.10
N ASP A 209 1.80 -20.60 11.41
CA ASP A 209 0.44 -20.41 11.93
C ASP A 209 0.02 -18.95 11.79
N MET A 210 0.85 -18.01 12.24
CA MET A 210 0.61 -16.59 12.06
C MET A 210 0.54 -16.22 10.58
N ALA A 211 1.42 -16.81 9.76
CA ALA A 211 1.41 -16.59 8.32
C ALA A 211 0.08 -16.99 7.68
N ILE A 212 -0.46 -18.17 8.03
CA ILE A 212 -1.76 -18.63 7.54
C ILE A 212 -2.88 -17.73 8.07
N GLU A 213 -2.94 -17.47 9.37
CA GLU A 213 -3.99 -16.67 9.99
C GLU A 213 -4.08 -15.27 9.36
N SER A 214 -2.94 -14.60 9.23
CA SER A 214 -2.86 -13.26 8.65
C SER A 214 -3.19 -13.26 7.16
N GLY A 215 -2.77 -14.30 6.43
CA GLY A 215 -3.13 -14.46 5.02
C GLY A 215 -4.63 -14.67 4.82
N LEU A 216 -5.28 -15.43 5.69
CA LEU A 216 -6.74 -15.59 5.67
C LEU A 216 -7.46 -14.27 6.00
N LYS A 217 -6.98 -13.53 7.00
CA LYS A 217 -7.48 -12.18 7.33
C LYS A 217 -7.39 -11.23 6.13
N ALA A 218 -6.25 -11.20 5.44
CA ALA A 218 -6.06 -10.39 4.24
C ALA A 218 -7.06 -10.72 3.14
N MET A 219 -7.30 -12.01 2.89
CA MET A 219 -8.32 -12.45 1.92
C MET A 219 -9.73 -12.01 2.32
N ASN A 220 -10.05 -12.07 3.62
CA ASN A 220 -11.35 -11.65 4.15
C ASN A 220 -11.59 -10.13 4.08
N TYR A 221 -10.56 -9.31 4.30
CA TYR A 221 -10.68 -7.85 4.14
C TYR A 221 -10.90 -7.42 2.69
N GLY A 222 -10.59 -8.28 1.71
CA GLY A 222 -10.80 -8.01 0.30
C GLY A 222 -9.59 -7.37 -0.37
N ILE A 223 -8.76 -8.20 -0.99
CA ILE A 223 -7.61 -7.75 -1.79
C ILE A 223 -8.09 -7.27 -3.16
N ARG A 224 -7.80 -5.99 -3.49
CA ARG A 224 -8.14 -5.39 -4.79
C ARG A 224 -7.21 -5.84 -5.93
N SER A 225 -5.92 -5.98 -5.65
CA SER A 225 -4.93 -6.38 -6.66
C SER A 225 -5.05 -7.86 -7.00
N HIS A 226 -5.36 -8.16 -8.26
CA HIS A 226 -5.47 -9.55 -8.74
C HIS A 226 -4.18 -10.34 -8.50
N ASN A 227 -3.03 -9.73 -8.83
CA ASN A 227 -1.72 -10.33 -8.63
C ASN A 227 -1.45 -10.61 -7.14
N MET A 228 -1.69 -9.63 -6.25
CA MET A 228 -1.50 -9.83 -4.81
C MET A 228 -2.38 -10.97 -4.27
N LYS A 229 -3.62 -11.06 -4.76
CA LYS A 229 -4.55 -12.14 -4.40
C LYS A 229 -4.06 -13.51 -4.87
N ALA A 230 -3.56 -13.62 -6.11
CA ALA A 230 -3.00 -14.85 -6.65
C ALA A 230 -1.76 -15.31 -5.87
N THR A 231 -0.84 -14.39 -5.60
CA THR A 231 0.37 -14.64 -4.82
C THR A 231 0.05 -15.13 -3.41
N LEU A 232 -0.90 -14.47 -2.72
CA LEU A 232 -1.29 -14.87 -1.37
C LEU A 232 -1.98 -16.24 -1.34
N ARG A 233 -2.85 -16.54 -2.32
CA ARG A 233 -3.45 -17.87 -2.46
C ARG A 233 -2.40 -18.94 -2.66
N TYR A 234 -1.40 -18.69 -3.50
CA TYR A 234 -0.29 -19.62 -3.72
C TYR A 234 0.49 -19.87 -2.43
N ARG A 235 0.81 -18.81 -1.70
CA ARG A 235 1.49 -18.90 -0.40
C ARG A 235 0.67 -19.73 0.60
N LEU A 236 -0.63 -19.46 0.73
CA LEU A 236 -1.52 -20.25 1.60
C LEU A 236 -1.53 -21.73 1.18
N ALA A 237 -1.66 -22.01 -0.11
CA ALA A 237 -1.63 -23.38 -0.64
C ALA A 237 -0.32 -24.09 -0.27
N TYR A 238 0.81 -23.42 -0.47
CA TYR A 238 2.14 -23.93 -0.14
C TYR A 238 2.28 -24.22 1.37
N LEU A 239 1.85 -23.28 2.23
CA LEU A 239 1.90 -23.44 3.68
C LEU A 239 1.06 -24.63 4.15
N TYR A 240 -0.17 -24.76 3.64
CA TYR A 240 -1.00 -25.91 3.97
C TYR A 240 -0.38 -27.23 3.49
N GLN A 241 0.15 -27.27 2.27
CA GLN A 241 0.71 -28.50 1.71
C GLN A 241 1.97 -28.95 2.45
N PHE A 242 2.94 -28.06 2.59
CA PHE A 242 4.31 -28.43 2.97
C PHE A 242 4.63 -28.18 4.43
N LYS A 243 3.97 -27.20 5.07
CA LYS A 243 4.23 -26.87 6.48
C LYS A 243 3.21 -27.48 7.42
N LYS A 244 1.95 -27.57 6.99
CA LYS A 244 0.88 -28.21 7.78
C LYS A 244 0.56 -29.65 7.38
N GLY A 245 1.06 -30.13 6.24
CA GLY A 245 0.74 -31.47 5.76
C GLY A 245 -0.77 -31.67 5.50
N ASN A 246 -1.47 -30.59 5.16
CA ASN A 246 -2.91 -30.56 4.91
C ASN A 246 -3.19 -30.37 3.41
N PRO A 247 -3.14 -31.46 2.62
CA PRO A 247 -3.31 -31.41 1.18
C PRO A 247 -4.73 -30.97 0.76
N GLU A 248 -5.76 -31.19 1.59
CA GLU A 248 -7.13 -30.76 1.29
C GLU A 248 -7.25 -29.24 1.24
N ASN A 249 -6.73 -28.54 2.25
CA ASN A 249 -6.73 -27.08 2.26
C ASN A 249 -5.78 -26.52 1.19
N ALA A 250 -4.66 -27.18 0.91
CA ALA A 250 -3.80 -26.79 -0.19
C ALA A 250 -4.53 -26.85 -1.54
N LEU A 251 -5.25 -27.94 -1.81
CA LEU A 251 -6.06 -28.11 -3.02
C LEU A 251 -7.13 -27.03 -3.17
N LYS A 252 -7.80 -26.66 -2.07
CA LYS A 252 -8.77 -25.56 -2.07
C LYS A 252 -8.12 -24.28 -2.63
N TRP A 253 -6.96 -23.89 -2.11
CA TRP A 253 -6.29 -22.66 -2.52
C TRP A 253 -5.71 -22.72 -3.93
N TYR A 254 -5.17 -23.86 -4.37
CA TYR A 254 -4.73 -24.01 -5.76
C TYR A 254 -5.90 -23.91 -6.75
N ARG A 255 -7.06 -24.50 -6.43
CA ARG A 255 -8.26 -24.38 -7.28
C ARG A 255 -8.75 -22.93 -7.38
N GLU A 256 -8.75 -22.21 -6.26
CA GLU A 256 -9.08 -20.78 -6.23
C GLU A 256 -8.16 -19.91 -7.10
N ILE A 257 -6.92 -20.34 -7.38
CA ILE A 257 -6.05 -19.67 -8.34
C ILE A 257 -6.54 -19.97 -9.76
N VAL A 258 -6.73 -21.25 -10.09
CA VAL A 258 -7.18 -21.70 -11.42
C VAL A 258 -8.52 -21.09 -11.81
N ASP A 259 -9.49 -21.07 -10.89
CA ASP A 259 -10.85 -20.58 -11.12
C ASP A 259 -10.89 -19.05 -11.29
N ALA A 260 -9.98 -18.34 -10.62
CA ALA A 260 -9.97 -16.88 -10.61
C ALA A 260 -8.99 -16.25 -11.62
N SER A 261 -8.21 -17.04 -12.35
CA SER A 261 -7.24 -16.53 -13.33
C SER A 261 -7.95 -16.04 -14.60
N PRO A 262 -7.90 -14.73 -14.92
CA PRO A 262 -8.57 -14.16 -16.09
C PRO A 262 -7.89 -14.60 -17.40
N THR A 263 -6.62 -15.02 -17.33
CA THR A 263 -5.87 -15.52 -18.48
C THR A 263 -5.10 -16.79 -18.12
N LYS A 264 -5.15 -17.79 -19.00
CA LYS A 264 -4.37 -19.04 -18.90
C LYS A 264 -2.87 -18.82 -19.20
N SER A 265 -2.36 -17.60 -19.01
CA SER A 265 -0.96 -17.20 -19.21
C SER A 265 -0.28 -16.80 -17.90
N ASP A 266 -1.00 -16.78 -16.78
CA ASP A 266 -0.44 -16.48 -15.46
C ASP A 266 0.46 -17.64 -14.99
N TYR A 267 1.68 -17.34 -14.54
CA TYR A 267 2.59 -18.34 -13.98
C TYR A 267 1.94 -19.12 -12.83
N ASN A 268 1.23 -18.44 -11.94
CA ASN A 268 0.59 -19.07 -10.78
C ASN A 268 -0.50 -20.07 -11.20
N TYR A 269 -1.15 -19.86 -12.35
CA TYR A 269 -2.16 -20.77 -12.90
C TYR A 269 -1.55 -22.13 -13.26
N PHE A 270 -0.43 -22.14 -14.00
CA PHE A 270 0.21 -23.38 -14.43
C PHE A 270 0.77 -24.17 -13.25
N VAL A 271 1.43 -23.49 -12.30
CA VAL A 271 1.94 -24.13 -11.10
C VAL A 271 0.79 -24.72 -10.27
N ALA A 272 -0.34 -24.00 -10.14
CA ALA A 272 -1.51 -24.51 -9.42
C ALA A 272 -2.09 -25.77 -10.07
N LEU A 273 -2.22 -25.81 -11.41
CA LEU A 273 -2.71 -26.99 -12.14
C LEU A 273 -1.83 -28.22 -11.92
N GLU A 274 -0.51 -28.07 -12.03
CA GLU A 274 0.44 -29.15 -11.79
C GLU A 274 0.31 -29.68 -10.36
N ARG A 275 0.25 -28.78 -9.37
CA ARG A 275 0.11 -29.13 -7.96
C ARG A 275 -1.21 -29.85 -7.67
N ILE A 276 -2.31 -29.44 -8.30
CA ILE A 276 -3.61 -30.11 -8.17
C ILE A 276 -3.52 -31.56 -8.65
N GLY A 277 -2.99 -31.79 -9.86
CA GLY A 277 -2.86 -33.14 -10.42
C GLY A 277 -2.02 -34.06 -9.52
N ALA A 278 -0.90 -33.54 -9.01
CA ALA A 278 -0.03 -34.29 -8.11
C ALA A 278 -0.70 -34.63 -6.77
N LEU A 279 -1.45 -33.70 -6.18
CA LEU A 279 -2.15 -33.90 -4.90
C LEU A 279 -3.34 -34.85 -5.04
N GLU A 280 -4.13 -34.73 -6.10
CA GLU A 280 -5.27 -35.62 -6.35
C GLU A 280 -4.83 -37.06 -6.61
N GLY A 281 -3.74 -37.26 -7.35
CA GLY A 281 -3.14 -38.59 -7.55
C GLY A 281 -2.75 -39.26 -6.22
N LYS A 282 -2.10 -38.50 -5.33
CA LYS A 282 -1.71 -38.98 -3.99
C LYS A 282 -2.92 -39.32 -3.12
N LEU A 283 -3.93 -38.46 -3.09
CA LEU A 283 -5.13 -38.68 -2.27
C LEU A 283 -5.97 -39.86 -2.75
N LYS A 284 -6.07 -40.08 -4.08
CA LYS A 284 -6.74 -41.25 -4.64
C LYS A 284 -5.97 -42.54 -4.33
N GLY A 285 -4.65 -42.52 -4.43
CA GLY A 285 -3.79 -43.66 -4.07
C GLY A 285 -3.83 -44.02 -2.58
N ALA A 286 -3.91 -43.02 -1.69
CA ALA A 286 -4.02 -43.23 -0.25
C ALA A 286 -5.39 -43.80 0.19
N LYS A 287 -6.44 -43.59 -0.61
CA LYS A 287 -7.80 -44.10 -0.34
C LYS A 287 -8.08 -45.47 -0.95
N ALA A 288 -7.16 -46.05 -1.74
CA ALA A 288 -7.32 -47.42 -2.20
C ALA A 288 -7.12 -48.38 -1.01
N PRO A 289 -8.12 -49.21 -0.65
CA PRO A 289 -7.95 -50.19 0.41
C PRO A 289 -6.91 -51.22 -0.05
N LYS A 290 -6.09 -51.71 0.89
CA LYS A 290 -5.32 -52.95 0.70
C LYS A 290 -6.31 -54.10 0.51
N VAL A 291 -6.78 -54.30 -0.72
CA VAL A 291 -7.56 -55.47 -1.09
C VAL A 291 -6.56 -56.60 -1.30
N GLY A 292 -6.58 -57.58 -0.39
CA GLY A 292 -6.03 -58.91 -0.65
C GLY A 292 -4.69 -59.26 0.00
N GLU A 293 -4.59 -59.19 1.33
CA GLU A 293 -3.86 -60.25 2.07
C GLU A 293 -4.90 -61.22 2.64
N SER A 294 -5.67 -61.88 1.76
CA SER A 294 -6.36 -63.10 2.19
C SER A 294 -5.28 -64.18 2.31
N LYS A 295 -4.97 -64.56 3.55
CA LYS A 295 -4.30 -65.82 3.82
C LYS A 295 -5.15 -66.96 3.23
N ALA A 296 -4.82 -67.38 2.02
CA ALA A 296 -5.01 -68.78 1.64
C ALA A 296 -3.99 -69.53 2.50
N GLY A 297 -4.39 -70.19 3.57
CA GLY A 297 -5.20 -71.39 3.46
C GLY A 297 -4.20 -72.54 3.38
N GLU A 298 -3.59 -72.86 4.53
CA GLU A 298 -2.91 -74.13 4.73
C GLU A 298 -3.90 -75.24 4.42
N ALA A 299 -3.68 -75.93 3.30
CA ALA A 299 -4.33 -77.18 2.99
C ALA A 299 -3.23 -78.23 2.73
N VAL A 300 -3.03 -79.07 3.75
CA VAL A 300 -2.88 -80.53 3.67
C VAL A 300 -1.85 -81.05 2.67
N LYS A 301 -0.73 -81.53 3.21
CA LYS A 301 -0.30 -82.94 3.09
C LYS A 301 0.79 -83.27 4.11
#